data_AF-A0AA96XBV1-F1
#
_entry.id   AF-A0AA96XBV1-F1
#
_cell.length_a   1.000
_cell.length_b   1.000
_cell.length_c   1.000
_cell.angle_alpha   90.00
_cell.angle_beta   90.00
_cell.angle_gamma   90.00
#
_symmetry.space_group_name_H-M   'P 1'
#
loop_
_entity.id
_entity.type
_entity.pdbx_description
1 polymer ?
#
loop_
_entity_poly.entity_id
_entity_poly.type
_entity_poly.pdbx_seq_one_letter_code
_entity_poly.pdbx_strand_id
1 'polypeptide(L)'
;MELQSNKVPIYIFGGFTLTWLLVSLSFALDGGSTISWLATALCTLLAVITFSFRATHYIDGESKSYVSKRQALWHSWTERQSLAAFKGVKVVSYSPHTTDRKSSHSSWQVILVPRQSNGSNSIQAQAFHSKNDALAYAHELALFTALPLLD
;
A
#
# COMPACT_ATOMS: atom_id res chain seq x y z
N MET A 1 -16.57 16.54 8.76
CA MET A 1 -15.76 16.25 9.96
C MET A 1 -14.70 15.24 9.58
N GLU A 2 -13.46 15.70 9.43
CA GLU A 2 -12.31 14.84 9.15
C GLU A 2 -12.01 14.00 10.40
N LEU A 3 -12.36 12.72 10.36
CA LEU A 3 -11.83 11.77 11.33
C LEU A 3 -10.34 11.62 11.03
N GLN A 4 -9.50 12.33 11.79
CA GLN A 4 -8.10 11.96 11.94
C GLN A 4 -8.09 10.45 12.21
N SER A 5 -7.54 9.69 11.27
CA SER A 5 -7.53 8.23 11.26
C SER A 5 -6.89 7.74 12.57
N ASN A 6 -7.74 7.36 13.53
CA ASN A 6 -7.30 6.84 14.80
C ASN A 6 -6.79 5.41 14.56
N LYS A 7 -5.47 5.25 14.44
CA LYS A 7 -4.81 3.96 14.18
C LYS A 7 -4.77 3.05 15.43
N VAL A 8 -5.11 3.59 16.61
CA VAL A 8 -5.13 2.89 17.91
C VAL A 8 -5.89 1.56 17.88
N PRO A 9 -7.15 1.46 17.38
CA PRO A 9 -7.87 0.19 17.31
C PRO A 9 -7.13 -0.89 16.53
N ILE A 10 -6.45 -0.55 15.42
CA ILE A 10 -5.72 -1.53 14.61
C ILE A 10 -4.58 -2.16 15.42
N TYR A 11 -3.86 -1.36 16.21
CA TYR A 11 -2.80 -1.88 17.06
C TYR A 11 -3.32 -2.74 18.20
N ILE A 12 -4.44 -2.36 18.83
CA ILE A 12 -5.05 -3.14 19.92
C ILE A 12 -5.54 -4.50 19.41
N PHE A 13 -6.32 -4.53 18.32
CA PHE A 13 -6.84 -5.77 17.76
C PHE A 13 -5.75 -6.65 17.15
N GLY A 14 -4.74 -6.03 16.51
CA GLY A 14 -3.56 -6.74 16.01
C GLY A 14 -2.75 -7.39 17.12
N GLY A 15 -2.49 -6.67 18.22
CA GLY A 15 -1.78 -7.21 19.38
C GLY A 15 -2.54 -8.35 20.07
N PHE A 16 -3.87 -8.19 20.20
CA PHE A 16 -4.73 -9.22 20.80
C PHE A 16 -4.74 -10.51 19.97
N THR A 17 -4.92 -10.41 18.65
CA THR A 17 -4.91 -11.59 17.75
C THR A 17 -3.57 -12.31 17.76
N LEU A 18 -2.45 -11.57 17.76
CA LEU A 18 -1.10 -12.16 17.82
C LEU A 18 -0.86 -12.92 19.14
N THR A 19 -1.30 -12.34 20.25
CA THR A 19 -1.13 -12.95 21.59
C THR A 19 -1.92 -14.25 21.70
N TRP A 20 -3.17 -14.28 21.25
CA TRP A 20 -4.00 -15.49 21.28
C TRP A 20 -3.55 -16.58 20.31
N LEU A 21 -2.95 -16.19 19.18
CA LEU A 21 -2.33 -17.12 18.26
C LEU A 21 -1.12 -17.81 18.89
N LEU A 22 -0.26 -17.06 19.59
CA LEU A 22 0.88 -17.62 20.32
C LEU A 22 0.43 -18.56 21.44
N VAL A 23 -0.58 -18.18 22.22
CA VAL A 23 -1.14 -19.04 23.28
C VAL A 23 -1.69 -20.34 22.70
N SER A 24 -2.51 -20.27 21.65
CA SER A 24 -3.07 -21.46 21.00
C SER A 24 -1.99 -22.37 20.42
N LEU A 25 -0.96 -21.78 19.80
CA LEU A 25 0.16 -22.51 19.23
C LEU A 25 0.97 -23.24 20.31
N SER A 26 1.26 -22.58 21.45
CA SER A 26 1.93 -23.24 22.58
C SER A 26 1.15 -24.44 23.10
N PHE A 27 -0.17 -24.31 23.27
CA PHE A 27 -1.02 -25.44 23.68
C PHE A 27 -1.09 -26.56 22.64
N ALA A 28 -0.99 -26.24 21.35
CA ALA A 28 -0.96 -27.23 20.27
C ALA A 28 0.37 -28.00 20.24
N LEU A 29 1.48 -27.32 20.51
CA LEU A 29 2.82 -27.90 20.56
C LEU A 29 3.04 -28.78 21.79
N ASP A 30 2.58 -28.35 22.97
CA ASP A 30 2.75 -29.11 24.21
C ASP A 30 1.74 -30.26 24.35
N GLY A 31 0.50 -30.05 23.90
CA GLY A 31 -0.60 -30.99 24.16
C GLY A 31 -0.85 -32.03 23.06
N GLY A 32 -0.36 -31.81 21.82
CA GLY A 32 -0.58 -32.70 20.68
C GLY A 32 -2.05 -32.92 20.27
N SER A 33 -2.99 -32.24 20.92
CA SER A 33 -4.44 -32.41 20.74
C SER A 33 -4.91 -31.81 19.41
N THR A 34 -5.72 -32.57 18.68
CA THR A 34 -6.37 -32.13 17.43
C THR A 34 -7.24 -30.89 17.62
N ILE A 35 -7.82 -30.70 18.80
CA ILE A 35 -8.63 -29.52 19.15
C ILE A 35 -7.74 -28.27 19.23
N SER A 36 -6.54 -28.38 19.80
CA SER A 36 -5.60 -27.26 19.90
C SER A 36 -5.07 -26.84 18.54
N TRP A 37 -4.83 -27.81 17.63
CA TRP A 37 -4.47 -27.52 16.24
C TRP A 37 -5.60 -26.84 15.47
N LEU A 38 -6.85 -27.26 15.68
CA LEU A 38 -8.02 -26.61 15.08
C LEU A 38 -8.16 -25.15 15.56
N ALA A 39 -8.01 -24.91 16.86
CA ALA A 39 -8.04 -23.57 17.44
C ALA A 39 -6.91 -22.69 16.87
N THR A 40 -5.70 -23.25 16.75
CA THR A 40 -4.56 -22.58 16.14
C THR A 40 -4.85 -22.20 14.70
N ALA A 41 -5.34 -23.12 13.87
CA ALA A 41 -5.70 -22.84 12.47
C ALA A 41 -6.75 -21.72 12.36
N LEU A 42 -7.75 -21.72 13.25
CA LEU A 42 -8.77 -20.67 13.31
C LEU A 42 -8.16 -19.31 13.66
N CYS A 43 -7.28 -19.25 14.67
CA CYS A 43 -6.54 -18.04 15.04
C CYS A 43 -5.64 -17.55 13.89
N THR A 44 -4.98 -18.46 13.17
CA THR A 44 -4.15 -18.10 12.01
C THR A 44 -4.99 -17.50 10.89
N LEU A 45 -6.16 -18.07 10.60
CA LEU A 45 -7.08 -17.53 9.59
C LEU A 45 -7.58 -16.13 9.99
N LEU A 46 -7.95 -15.96 11.26
CA LEU A 46 -8.32 -14.66 11.82
C LEU A 46 -7.16 -13.66 11.72
N ALA A 47 -5.93 -14.07 12.01
CA ALA A 47 -4.75 -13.23 11.88
C ALA A 47 -4.52 -12.82 10.42
N VAL A 48 -4.61 -13.75 9.47
CA VAL A 48 -4.46 -13.44 8.03
C VAL A 48 -5.50 -12.44 7.56
N ILE A 49 -6.77 -12.60 7.97
CA ILE A 49 -7.83 -11.65 7.64
C ILE A 49 -7.58 -10.30 8.33
N THR A 50 -7.10 -10.33 9.58
CA THR A 50 -6.83 -9.15 10.39
C THR A 50 -5.68 -8.31 9.82
N PHE A 51 -4.62 -8.97 9.37
CA PHE A 51 -3.45 -8.33 8.79
C PHE A 51 -3.52 -8.19 7.27
N SER A 52 -4.68 -8.45 6.64
CA SER A 52 -4.86 -8.18 5.21
C SER A 52 -4.97 -6.67 4.98
N PHE A 53 -3.83 -6.04 4.69
CA PHE A 53 -3.77 -4.63 4.32
C PHE A 53 -4.03 -4.49 2.82
N ARG A 54 -5.07 -3.74 2.45
CA ARG A 54 -5.29 -3.31 1.07
C ARG A 54 -5.07 -1.81 0.97
N ALA A 55 -4.18 -1.41 0.06
CA ALA A 55 -4.00 -0.02 -0.30
C ALA A 55 -4.49 0.16 -1.75
N THR A 56 -5.42 1.08 -1.94
CA THR A 56 -5.83 1.54 -3.26
C THR A 56 -5.57 3.03 -3.38
N HIS A 57 -5.11 3.43 -4.56
CA HIS A 57 -4.69 4.79 -4.84
C HIS A 57 -5.38 5.23 -6.12
N TYR A 58 -5.96 6.43 -6.10
CA TYR A 58 -6.52 7.02 -7.30
C TYR A 58 -6.37 8.54 -7.27
N ILE A 59 -6.47 9.14 -8.43
CA ILE A 59 -6.35 10.58 -8.64
C ILE A 59 -7.74 11.08 -9.01
N ASP A 60 -8.26 12.01 -8.20
CA ASP A 60 -9.53 12.65 -8.43
C ASP A 60 -9.29 13.99 -9.14
N GLY A 61 -9.66 14.06 -10.42
CA GLY A 61 -9.48 15.25 -11.26
C GLY A 61 -10.48 16.36 -10.98
N GLU A 62 -11.68 16.03 -10.50
CA GLU A 62 -12.70 17.04 -10.16
C GLU A 62 -12.29 17.79 -8.89
N SER A 63 -11.89 17.06 -7.85
CA SER A 63 -11.45 17.66 -6.58
C SER A 63 -9.97 18.07 -6.57
N LYS A 64 -9.25 17.84 -7.68
CA LYS A 64 -7.81 18.06 -7.82
C LYS A 64 -7.03 17.50 -6.64
N SER A 65 -7.35 16.28 -6.23
CA SER A 65 -6.76 15.64 -5.06
C SER A 65 -6.29 14.22 -5.35
N TYR A 66 -5.15 13.86 -4.78
CA TYR A 66 -4.69 12.49 -4.68
C TYR A 66 -5.34 11.82 -3.48
N VAL A 67 -5.96 10.66 -3.71
CA VAL A 67 -6.68 9.92 -2.68
C VAL A 67 -6.02 8.56 -2.47
N SER A 68 -5.49 8.34 -1.27
CA SER A 68 -5.03 7.03 -0.82
C SER A 68 -6.09 6.45 0.12
N LYS A 69 -6.73 5.36 -0.31
CA LYS A 69 -7.60 4.58 0.54
C LYS A 69 -6.81 3.39 1.06
N ARG A 70 -6.66 3.32 2.38
CA ARG A 70 -6.08 2.16 3.05
C ARG A 70 -7.17 1.46 3.81
N GLN A 71 -7.18 0.14 3.72
CA GLN A 71 -8.10 -0.71 4.43
C GLN A 71 -7.28 -1.73 5.22
N ALA A 72 -7.56 -1.81 6.51
CA ALA A 72 -7.08 -2.86 7.38
C ALA A 72 -8.27 -3.32 8.21
N LEU A 73 -8.46 -4.64 8.35
CA LEU A 73 -9.66 -5.18 9.00
C LEU A 73 -10.95 -4.64 8.32
N TRP A 74 -11.89 -4.22 9.16
CA TRP A 74 -13.15 -3.56 8.85
C TRP A 74 -13.02 -2.03 8.72
N HIS A 75 -11.84 -1.48 9.04
CA HIS A 75 -11.59 -0.05 9.00
C HIS A 75 -10.94 0.35 7.69
N SER A 76 -11.61 1.23 6.95
CA SER A 76 -10.99 1.95 5.86
C SER A 76 -10.75 3.39 6.28
N TRP A 77 -9.57 3.92 5.98
CA TRP A 77 -9.28 5.33 6.10
C TRP A 77 -8.80 5.88 4.77
N THR A 78 -9.17 7.12 4.53
CA THR A 78 -8.89 7.81 3.29
C THR A 78 -8.00 9.00 3.61
N GLU A 79 -6.79 8.99 3.07
CA GLU A 79 -5.85 10.11 3.13
C GLU A 79 -6.00 10.89 1.82
N ARG A 80 -6.42 12.15 1.91
CA ARG A 80 -6.50 13.07 0.77
C ARG A 80 -5.31 14.02 0.83
N GLN A 81 -4.62 14.17 -0.29
CA GLN A 81 -3.59 15.17 -0.47
C GLN A 81 -3.94 16.03 -1.69
N SER A 82 -3.83 17.36 -1.57
CA SER A 82 -4.04 18.23 -2.72
C SER A 82 -2.98 17.98 -3.79
N LEU A 83 -3.37 18.03 -5.08
CA LEU A 83 -2.41 17.96 -6.18
C LEU A 83 -1.35 19.07 -6.10
N ALA A 84 -1.65 20.20 -5.46
CA ALA A 84 -0.71 21.30 -5.22
C ALA A 84 0.47 20.93 -4.30
N ALA A 85 0.35 19.85 -3.53
CA ALA A 85 1.45 19.31 -2.72
C ALA A 85 2.50 18.58 -3.58
N PHE A 86 2.20 18.30 -4.84
CA PHE A 86 3.09 17.62 -5.77
C PHE A 86 3.79 18.62 -6.71
N LYS A 87 5.07 18.36 -6.97
CA LYS A 87 5.91 19.11 -7.90
C LYS A 87 5.58 18.75 -9.35
N GLY A 88 5.28 17.49 -9.61
CA GLY A 88 5.05 16.98 -10.96
C GLY A 88 4.95 15.46 -11.02
N VAL A 89 4.73 14.95 -12.23
CA VAL A 89 4.68 13.53 -12.56
C VAL A 89 6.02 13.12 -13.16
N LYS A 90 6.62 12.02 -12.71
CA LYS A 90 7.89 11.51 -13.25
C LYS A 90 7.76 10.05 -13.65
N VAL A 91 8.44 9.66 -14.73
CA VAL A 91 8.55 8.26 -15.15
C VAL A 91 9.92 7.73 -14.72
N VAL A 92 9.93 6.62 -13.98
CA VAL A 92 11.16 6.01 -13.45
C VAL A 92 11.24 4.55 -13.88
N SER A 93 12.42 4.12 -14.33
CA SER A 93 12.70 2.70 -14.54
C SER A 93 12.84 2.02 -13.17
N TYR A 94 11.96 1.09 -12.87
CA TYR A 94 12.04 0.24 -11.70
C TYR A 94 12.58 -1.13 -12.09
N SER A 95 13.76 -1.45 -11.57
CA SER A 95 14.29 -2.80 -11.56
C SER A 95 14.19 -3.29 -10.12
N PRO A 96 13.39 -4.33 -9.82
CA PRO A 96 13.37 -4.89 -8.48
C PRO A 96 14.79 -5.38 -8.16
N HIS A 97 15.34 -4.96 -7.01
CA HIS A 97 16.57 -5.54 -6.47
C HIS A 97 16.27 -6.99 -6.06
N THR A 98 16.25 -7.91 -7.01
CA THR A 98 16.24 -9.35 -6.74
C THR A 98 17.69 -9.81 -6.69
N THR A 99 18.10 -10.37 -5.56
CA THR A 99 19.41 -11.04 -5.37
C THR A 99 19.64 -12.19 -6.35
N ASP A 100 18.60 -12.66 -7.04
CA ASP A 100 18.72 -13.63 -8.12
C ASP A 100 19.03 -12.97 -9.46
N ARG A 101 20.28 -13.19 -9.85
CA ARG A 101 20.96 -12.72 -11.04
C ARG A 101 20.41 -13.41 -12.30
N LYS A 102 19.16 -13.13 -12.73
CA LYS A 102 18.63 -13.45 -14.08
C LYS A 102 17.18 -12.99 -14.36
N SER A 103 16.75 -11.80 -13.96
CA SER A 103 15.55 -11.20 -14.58
C SER A 103 15.70 -9.68 -14.78
N SER A 104 16.22 -9.31 -15.95
CA SER A 104 16.24 -7.93 -16.43
C SER A 104 14.87 -7.55 -17.00
N HIS A 105 13.82 -7.57 -16.18
CA HIS A 105 12.55 -6.94 -16.54
C HIS A 105 12.57 -5.50 -16.01
N SER A 106 12.91 -4.56 -16.89
CA SER A 106 12.71 -3.14 -16.60
C SER A 106 11.21 -2.86 -16.60
N SER A 107 10.61 -2.78 -15.41
CA SER A 107 9.27 -2.20 -15.29
C SER A 107 9.41 -0.68 -15.26
N TRP A 108 8.45 0.03 -15.84
CA TRP A 108 8.40 1.49 -15.84
C TRP A 108 7.30 1.93 -14.89
N GLN A 109 7.62 2.83 -13.97
CA GLN A 109 6.66 3.33 -12.98
C GLN A 109 6.42 4.82 -13.20
N VAL A 110 5.15 5.20 -13.19
CA VAL A 110 4.73 6.60 -13.17
C VAL A 110 4.52 6.98 -11.72
N ILE A 111 5.29 7.97 -11.25
CA ILE A 111 5.29 8.42 -9.85
C ILE A 111 4.89 9.90 -9.76
N LEU A 112 4.20 10.25 -8.68
CA LEU A 112 3.95 11.63 -8.27
C LEU A 112 5.08 12.07 -7.32
N VAL A 113 5.74 13.17 -7.66
CA VAL A 113 6.86 13.72 -6.89
C VAL A 113 6.34 14.80 -5.95
N PRO A 114 6.42 14.66 -4.61
CA PRO A 114 6.01 15.69 -3.67
C PRO A 114 6.93 16.93 -3.75
N ARG A 115 6.38 18.13 -3.54
CA ARG A 115 7.13 19.41 -3.58
C ARG A 115 8.02 19.61 -2.35
N GLN A 116 7.61 19.09 -1.20
CA GLN A 116 8.38 19.08 0.05
C GLN A 116 8.89 17.66 0.32
N SER A 117 10.00 17.24 -0.28
CA SER A 117 10.59 15.93 0.01
C SER A 117 11.80 16.07 0.94
N ASN A 118 11.61 15.79 2.24
CA ASN A 118 12.69 15.46 3.18
C ASN A 118 12.96 13.94 3.25
N GLY A 119 12.35 13.15 2.37
CA GLY A 119 12.51 11.70 2.32
C GLY A 119 11.77 11.13 1.13
N SER A 120 12.28 10.01 0.60
CA SER A 120 11.97 9.33 -0.64
C SER A 120 10.54 8.75 -0.79
N ASN A 121 9.51 9.47 -0.34
CA ASN A 121 8.12 9.05 -0.48
C ASN A 121 7.55 9.50 -1.83
N SER A 122 8.17 9.04 -2.92
CA SER A 122 7.53 9.12 -4.23
C SER A 122 6.32 8.20 -4.25
N ILE A 123 5.17 8.74 -4.64
CA ILE A 123 3.92 7.97 -4.66
C ILE A 123 3.79 7.30 -6.03
N GLN A 124 3.74 5.97 -6.05
CA GLN A 124 3.48 5.23 -7.29
C GLN A 124 2.03 5.39 -7.72
N ALA A 125 1.82 5.91 -8.93
CA ALA A 125 0.51 5.99 -9.56
C ALA A 125 0.20 4.69 -10.32
N GLN A 126 1.11 4.25 -11.19
CA GLN A 126 0.92 3.03 -11.99
C GLN A 126 2.24 2.43 -12.48
N ALA A 127 2.26 1.12 -12.74
CA ALA A 127 3.39 0.40 -13.36
C ALA A 127 3.03 -0.12 -14.75
N PHE A 128 4.00 -0.11 -15.65
CA PHE A 128 3.91 -0.52 -17.05
C PHE A 128 5.11 -1.39 -17.43
N HIS A 129 4.91 -2.26 -18.41
CA HIS A 129 6.00 -3.06 -19.00
C HIS A 129 6.75 -2.30 -20.11
N SER A 130 6.09 -1.35 -20.77
CA SER A 130 6.62 -0.54 -21.86
C SER A 130 6.88 0.89 -21.39
N LYS A 131 8.03 1.46 -21.81
CA LYS A 131 8.36 2.87 -21.55
C LYS A 131 7.38 3.81 -22.24
N ASN A 132 6.99 3.47 -23.47
CA ASN A 132 6.12 4.32 -24.29
C ASN A 132 4.73 4.41 -23.67
N ASP A 133 4.22 3.31 -23.13
CA ASP A 133 2.92 3.26 -22.46
C ASP A 133 2.96 4.06 -21.15
N ALA A 134 4.06 3.96 -20.40
CA ALA A 134 4.27 4.76 -19.20
C ALA A 134 4.34 6.27 -19.50
N LEU A 135 5.01 6.66 -20.59
CA LEU A 135 5.09 8.05 -21.03
C LEU A 135 3.73 8.57 -21.51
N ALA A 136 3.00 7.78 -22.31
CA ALA A 136 1.65 8.14 -22.77
C ALA A 136 0.71 8.37 -21.57
N TYR A 137 0.70 7.45 -20.62
CA TYR A 137 -0.07 7.60 -19.39
C TYR A 137 0.37 8.81 -18.55
N ALA A 138 1.68 9.05 -18.44
CA ALA A 138 2.19 10.19 -17.69
C ALA A 138 1.82 11.53 -18.36
N HIS A 139 1.78 11.60 -19.69
CA HIS A 139 1.31 12.76 -20.44
C HIS A 139 -0.19 13.00 -20.22
N GLU A 140 -1.02 11.96 -20.32
CA GLU A 140 -2.46 12.07 -20.02
C GLU A 140 -2.68 12.52 -18.57
N LEU A 141 -1.92 11.95 -17.63
CA LEU A 141 -2.02 12.29 -16.23
C LEU A 141 -1.57 13.73 -15.96
N ALA A 142 -0.50 14.20 -16.60
CA ALA A 142 -0.04 15.58 -16.51
C ALA A 142 -1.09 16.56 -17.02
N LEU A 143 -1.74 16.26 -18.15
CA LEU A 143 -2.83 17.07 -18.69
C LEU A 143 -4.05 17.09 -17.76
N PHE A 144 -4.44 15.92 -17.25
CA PHE A 144 -5.59 15.78 -16.36
C PHE A 144 -5.40 16.47 -15.01
N THR A 145 -4.19 16.44 -14.47
CA THR A 145 -3.86 16.99 -13.14
C THR A 145 -3.30 18.41 -13.17
N ALA A 146 -3.02 18.96 -14.36
CA ALA A 146 -2.26 20.19 -14.57
C ALA A 146 -0.88 20.20 -13.88
N LEU A 147 -0.31 19.02 -13.62
CA LEU A 147 1.03 18.88 -13.09
C LEU A 147 2.04 18.79 -14.23
N PRO A 148 3.22 19.43 -14.12
CA PRO A 148 4.25 19.29 -15.14
C PRO A 148 4.82 17.87 -15.14
N LEU A 149 5.13 17.37 -16.33
CA LEU A 149 5.96 16.19 -16.50
C LEU A 149 7.40 16.57 -16.13
N LEU A 150 8.02 15.79 -15.25
CA LEU A 150 9.40 15.94 -14.81
C LEU A 150 10.24 14.87 -15.51
N ASP A 151 11.32 15.30 -16.16
CA ASP A 151 12.33 14.41 -16.75
C ASP A 151 13.14 13.66 -15.66
#